data_AF-A0A426XAD3-F1
#
_entry.id   AF-A0A426XAD3-F1
#
_cell.length_a   1.000
_cell.length_b   1.000
_cell.length_c   1.000
_cell.angle_alpha   90.00
_cell.angle_beta   90.00
_cell.angle_gamma   90.00
#
_symmetry.space_group_name_H-M   'P 1'
#
loop_
_entity.id
_entity.type
_entity.pdbx_description
1 polymer ?
#
loop_
_entity_poly.entity_id
_entity_poly.type
_entity_poly.pdbx_seq_one_letter_code
_entity_poly.pdbx_strand_id
1 'polypeptide(L)'
;MALMSALKQIASVETGPVSESLKTEIFKLVLGTLSLPINVPGTNYYRGFKNLVSMLRRLIEERRISRCSYNDDMLDSLLKVDDSSKVKLNDEQIIDMIIALVYSGYETVSTTSMMAVKYLHDHPRVLEELRVRQ
;
A
#
# COMPACT_ATOMS: atom_id res chain seq x y z
N MET A 1 -9.65 -2.64 -6.28
CA MET A 1 -9.81 -1.18 -6.46
C MET A 1 -9.08 -0.38 -5.37
N ALA A 2 -9.34 -0.62 -4.08
CA ALA A 2 -8.68 0.13 -2.98
C ALA A 2 -7.14 0.12 -3.04
N LEU A 3 -6.52 -1.05 -3.20
CA LEU A 3 -5.06 -1.19 -3.26
C LEU A 3 -4.42 -0.39 -4.41
N MET A 4 -5.00 -0.43 -5.61
CA MET A 4 -4.50 0.34 -6.74
C MET A 4 -4.66 1.84 -6.54
N SER A 5 -5.74 2.27 -5.89
CA SER A 5 -5.92 3.68 -5.54
C SER A 5 -4.82 4.14 -4.56
N ALA A 6 -4.52 3.34 -3.54
CA ALA A 6 -3.44 3.63 -2.60
C ALA A 6 -2.07 3.70 -3.30
N LEU A 7 -1.74 2.71 -4.14
CA LEU A 7 -0.47 2.69 -4.90
C LEU A 7 -0.33 3.89 -5.85
N LYS A 8 -1.43 4.32 -6.48
CA LYS A 8 -1.46 5.51 -7.33
C LYS A 8 -1.25 6.80 -6.53
N GLN A 9 -1.93 6.97 -5.40
CA GLN A 9 -1.77 8.17 -4.55
C GLN A 9 -0.39 8.26 -3.90
N ILE A 10 0.18 7.11 -3.51
CA ILE A 10 1.42 7.09 -2.74
C ILE A 10 2.64 7.23 -3.65
N ALA A 11 2.67 6.53 -4.78
CA ALA A 11 3.87 6.44 -5.61
C ALA A 11 3.59 6.53 -7.11
N SER A 12 2.41 7.03 -7.52
CA SER A 12 2.00 7.16 -8.92
C SER A 12 2.16 5.88 -9.74
N VAL A 13 1.97 4.73 -9.08
CA VAL A 13 2.09 3.43 -9.72
C VAL A 13 0.83 3.18 -10.55
N GLU A 14 0.98 3.28 -11.86
CA GLU A 14 -0.07 2.95 -12.82
C GLU A 14 -0.22 1.43 -13.02
N THR A 15 -1.34 1.03 -13.63
CA THR A 15 -1.60 -0.38 -13.93
C THR A 15 -0.54 -0.93 -14.89
N GLY A 16 0.13 -2.01 -14.48
CA GLY A 16 1.22 -2.62 -15.23
C GLY A 16 2.02 -3.63 -14.40
N PRO A 17 3.13 -4.17 -14.96
CA PRO A 17 3.90 -5.24 -14.33
C PRO A 17 4.43 -4.91 -12.92
N VAL A 18 4.82 -3.65 -12.71
CA VAL A 18 5.29 -3.16 -11.40
C VAL A 18 4.17 -3.20 -10.37
N SER A 19 2.97 -2.72 -10.74
CA SER A 19 1.81 -2.74 -9.85
C SER A 19 1.38 -4.16 -9.48
N GLU A 20 1.42 -5.13 -10.41
CA GLU A 20 1.07 -6.52 -10.13
C GLU A 20 2.10 -7.20 -9.21
N SER A 21 3.38 -6.88 -9.40
CA SER A 21 4.45 -7.36 -8.53
C SER A 21 4.29 -6.81 -7.12
N LEU A 22 4.03 -5.50 -6.99
CA LEU A 22 3.77 -4.86 -5.69
C LEU A 22 2.53 -5.45 -5.00
N LYS A 23 1.42 -5.63 -5.72
CA LYS A 23 0.22 -6.30 -5.18
C LYS A 23 0.57 -7.65 -4.60
N THR A 24 1.31 -8.47 -5.36
CA THR A 24 1.71 -9.82 -4.94
C THR A 24 2.51 -9.79 -3.65
N GLU A 25 3.49 -8.88 -3.53
CA GLU A 25 4.28 -8.77 -2.30
C GLU A 25 3.47 -8.18 -1.13
N ILE A 26 2.52 -7.28 -1.38
CA ILE A 26 1.61 -6.75 -0.34
C ILE A 26 0.67 -7.85 0.17
N PHE A 27 0.17 -8.74 -0.69
CA PHE A 27 -0.58 -9.91 -0.24
C PHE A 27 0.27 -10.82 0.64
N LYS A 28 1.53 -11.05 0.28
CA LYS A 28 2.48 -11.82 1.11
C LYS A 28 2.77 -11.12 2.43
N LEU A 29 2.85 -9.79 2.45
CA LEU A 29 2.95 -9.00 3.68
C LEU A 29 1.75 -9.27 4.59
N VAL A 30 0.52 -9.18 4.07
CA VAL A 30 -0.71 -9.47 4.86
C VAL A 30 -0.67 -10.87 5.46
N LEU A 31 -0.34 -11.88 4.65
CA LEU A 31 -0.18 -13.25 5.15
C LEU A 31 0.96 -13.37 6.17
N GLY A 32 2.05 -12.62 5.99
CA GLY A 32 3.17 -12.53 6.91
C GLY A 32 2.75 -11.95 8.26
N THR A 33 1.94 -10.88 8.27
CA THR A 33 1.42 -10.25 9.50
C THR A 33 0.45 -11.13 10.28
N LEU A 34 -0.24 -12.05 9.59
CA LEU A 34 -1.13 -13.04 10.22
C LEU A 34 -0.41 -14.33 10.64
N SER A 35 0.91 -14.43 10.39
CA SER A 35 1.72 -15.61 10.71
C SER A 35 2.50 -15.45 12.03
N LEU A 36 3.12 -16.52 12.51
CA LEU A 36 4.00 -16.44 13.68
C LEU A 36 5.19 -15.51 13.38
N PRO A 37 5.59 -14.63 14.31
CA PRO A 37 6.63 -13.62 14.11
C PRO A 37 8.06 -14.22 14.17
N ILE A 38 8.32 -15.22 13.34
CA ILE A 38 9.59 -15.96 13.28
C ILE A 38 10.38 -15.45 12.07
N ASN A 39 11.43 -14.67 12.33
CA ASN A 39 12.24 -14.04 11.28
C ASN A 39 13.32 -14.98 10.70
N VAL A 40 12.92 -16.11 10.14
CA VAL A 40 13.82 -17.13 9.57
C VAL A 40 13.54 -17.32 8.07
N PRO A 41 14.58 -17.42 7.20
CA PRO A 41 14.38 -17.67 5.77
C PRO A 41 13.46 -18.86 5.49
N GLY A 42 12.45 -18.64 4.65
CA GLY A 42 11.44 -19.65 4.29
C GLY A 42 10.09 -19.48 4.99
N THR A 43 10.03 -18.77 6.11
CA THR A 43 8.76 -18.43 6.78
C THR A 43 7.98 -17.36 6.03
N ASN A 44 6.65 -17.32 6.24
CA ASN A 44 5.79 -16.27 5.69
C ASN A 44 6.15 -14.88 6.24
N TYR A 45 6.45 -14.80 7.55
CA TYR A 45 6.90 -13.56 8.19
C TYR A 45 8.16 -12.99 7.50
N TYR A 46 9.20 -13.81 7.31
CA TYR A 46 10.43 -13.36 6.64
C TYR A 46 10.19 -12.89 5.20
N ARG A 47 9.41 -13.66 4.42
CA ARG A 47 9.17 -13.37 3.00
C ARG A 47 8.31 -12.12 2.80
N GLY A 48 7.29 -11.93 3.63
CA GLY A 48 6.32 -10.83 3.51
C GLY A 48 6.97 -9.45 3.63
N PHE A 49 7.99 -9.31 4.48
CA PHE A 49 8.70 -8.04 4.64
C PHE A 49 9.88 -7.90 3.68
N LYS A 50 10.73 -8.91 3.54
CA LYS A 50 12.02 -8.78 2.82
C LYS A 50 11.85 -8.35 1.36
N ASN A 51 10.93 -8.97 0.63
CA ASN A 51 10.75 -8.71 -0.80
C ASN A 51 10.08 -7.37 -1.07
N LEU A 52 9.09 -7.00 -0.25
CA LEU A 52 8.41 -5.72 -0.39
C LEU A 52 9.38 -4.56 -0.11
N VAL A 53 10.17 -4.66 0.96
CA VAL A 53 11.20 -3.67 1.30
C VAL A 53 12.21 -3.52 0.17
N SER A 54 12.69 -4.63 -0.43
CA SER A 54 13.65 -4.55 -1.54
C SER A 54 13.05 -3.90 -2.80
N MET A 55 11.79 -4.19 -3.12
CA MET A 55 11.08 -3.53 -4.21
C MET A 55 10.90 -2.03 -3.99
N LEU A 56 10.52 -1.62 -2.77
CA LEU A 56 10.32 -0.21 -2.42
C LEU A 56 11.65 0.56 -2.42
N ARG A 57 12.75 -0.05 -1.95
CA ARG A 57 14.10 0.54 -2.08
C ARG A 57 14.44 0.84 -3.54
N ARG A 58 14.20 -0.13 -4.44
CA ARG A 58 14.46 0.07 -5.87
C ARG A 58 13.61 1.20 -6.45
N LEU A 59 12.33 1.25 -6.07
CA LEU A 59 11.41 2.31 -6.50
C LEU A 59 11.90 3.69 -6.04
N ILE A 60 12.34 3.82 -4.78
CA ILE A 60 12.91 5.07 -4.24
C ILE A 60 14.17 5.47 -5.02
N GLU A 61 15.07 4.53 -5.28
CA GLU A 61 16.31 4.80 -6.01
C GLU A 61 16.04 5.24 -7.46
N GLU A 62 15.17 4.53 -8.17
CA GLU A 62 14.73 4.89 -9.52
C GLU A 62 14.12 6.30 -9.55
N ARG A 63 13.30 6.64 -8.55
CA ARG A 63 12.69 7.97 -8.44
C ARG A 63 13.75 9.06 -8.25
N ARG A 64 14.74 8.85 -7.38
CA ARG A 64 15.85 9.80 -7.15
C ARG A 64 16.71 10.03 -8.39
N ILE A 65 17.00 8.97 -9.14
CA ILE A 65 17.80 9.06 -10.38
C ILE A 65 17.02 9.79 -11.46
N SER A 66 15.71 9.55 -11.56
CA SER A 66 14.92 10.00 -12.71
C SER A 66 14.81 11.51 -12.88
N ARG A 67 15.05 12.35 -11.84
CA ARG A 67 15.09 13.85 -11.79
C ARG A 67 14.03 14.66 -12.57
N CYS A 68 13.16 14.03 -13.37
CA CYS A 68 12.39 14.64 -14.45
C CYS A 68 10.88 14.38 -14.32
N SER A 69 10.42 13.67 -13.30
CA SER A 69 8.98 13.46 -13.09
C SER A 69 8.65 13.65 -11.62
N TYR A 70 8.41 14.91 -11.25
CA TYR A 70 7.60 15.16 -10.07
C TYR A 70 6.18 14.74 -10.44
N ASN A 71 5.79 13.57 -9.94
CA ASN A 71 4.44 13.07 -10.12
C ASN A 71 3.45 13.76 -9.14
N ASP A 72 3.98 14.63 -8.27
CA ASP A 72 3.23 15.34 -7.22
C ASP A 72 2.49 14.35 -6.31
N ASP A 73 3.16 13.24 -6.01
CA ASP A 73 2.65 12.18 -5.13
C ASP A 73 3.24 12.26 -3.72
N MET A 74 2.74 11.41 -2.85
CA MET A 74 3.22 11.35 -1.47
C MET A 74 4.70 10.98 -1.41
N LEU A 75 5.18 10.08 -2.26
CA LEU A 75 6.59 9.68 -2.29
C LEU A 75 7.48 10.87 -2.63
N ASP A 76 7.13 11.67 -3.62
CA ASP A 76 7.85 12.91 -3.92
C ASP A 76 7.83 13.86 -2.72
N SER A 77 6.70 13.98 -2.04
CA SER A 77 6.59 14.81 -0.84
C SER A 77 7.51 14.34 0.29
N LEU A 78 7.60 13.02 0.52
CA LEU A 78 8.50 12.41 1.51
C LEU A 78 9.98 12.55 1.13
N LEU A 79 10.30 12.50 -0.17
CA LEU A 79 11.67 12.66 -0.68
C LEU A 79 12.13 14.13 -0.73
N LYS A 80 11.19 15.08 -0.87
CA LYS A 80 11.44 16.53 -0.94
C LYS A 80 11.65 17.22 0.40
N VAL A 81 11.32 16.59 1.53
CA VAL A 81 11.41 17.21 2.87
C VAL A 81 12.81 17.82 3.07
N ASP A 82 12.84 19.15 2.98
CA ASP A 82 14.01 19.99 2.71
C ASP A 82 14.92 20.13 3.95
N ASP A 83 16.19 20.49 3.71
CA ASP A 83 17.28 20.59 4.70
C ASP A 83 17.03 21.64 5.81
N SER A 84 15.97 22.45 5.68
CA SER A 84 15.51 23.41 6.69
C SER A 84 14.67 22.79 7.81
N SER A 85 14.10 21.60 7.57
CA SER A 85 13.43 20.81 8.60
C SER A 85 14.48 19.98 9.35
N LYS A 86 14.45 20.00 10.68
CA LYS A 86 15.44 19.28 11.51
C LYS A 86 15.35 17.74 11.40
N VAL A 87 14.39 17.20 10.66
CA VAL A 87 14.12 15.76 10.59
C VAL A 87 13.91 15.34 9.14
N LYS A 88 15.00 15.03 8.45
CA LYS A 88 14.99 14.33 7.16
C LYS A 88 14.71 12.84 7.41
N LEU A 89 13.68 12.29 6.79
CA LEU A 89 13.40 10.86 6.88
C LEU A 89 14.48 10.08 6.13
N ASN A 90 15.01 9.02 6.75
CA ASN A 90 15.86 8.07 6.05
C ASN A 90 15.03 7.08 5.21
N ASP A 91 15.70 6.34 4.34
CA ASP A 91 15.03 5.42 3.40
C ASP A 91 14.19 4.37 4.12
N GLU A 92 14.64 3.84 5.26
CA GLU A 92 13.86 2.87 6.04
C GLU A 92 12.58 3.50 6.56
N GLN A 93 12.64 4.71 7.09
CA GLN A 93 11.47 5.43 7.59
C GLN A 93 10.46 5.74 6.48
N ILE A 94 10.94 6.10 5.28
CA ILE A 94 10.09 6.32 4.11
C ILE A 94 9.41 5.01 3.70
N ILE A 95 10.16 3.91 3.66
CA ILE A 95 9.63 2.58 3.33
C ILE A 95 8.60 2.14 4.36
N ASP A 96 8.88 2.27 5.65
CA ASP A 96 7.97 1.92 6.73
C ASP A 96 6.67 2.73 6.63
N MET A 97 6.76 4.03 6.32
CA MET A 97 5.59 4.88 6.10
C MET A 97 4.73 4.42 4.91
N ILE A 98 5.37 4.09 3.78
CA ILE A 98 4.68 3.57 2.60
C ILE A 98 3.98 2.25 2.93
N ILE A 99 4.70 1.32 3.57
CA ILE A 99 4.15 0.02 3.96
C ILE A 99 2.96 0.20 4.89
N ALA A 100 3.08 1.03 5.93
CA ALA A 100 2.02 1.28 6.90
C ALA A 100 0.75 1.78 6.22
N LEU A 101 0.86 2.79 5.35
CA LEU A 101 -0.29 3.39 4.67
C LEU A 101 -0.94 2.48 3.63
N VAL A 102 -0.13 1.79 2.83
CA VAL A 102 -0.64 0.84 1.83
C VAL A 102 -1.34 -0.32 2.53
N TYR A 103 -0.73 -0.87 3.58
CA TYR A 103 -1.31 -1.96 4.36
C TYR A 103 -2.62 -1.54 5.03
N SER A 104 -2.62 -0.42 5.76
CA SER A 104 -3.79 0.05 6.49
C SER A 104 -4.95 0.39 5.55
N GLY A 105 -4.65 1.06 4.43
CA GLY A 105 -5.66 1.41 3.44
C GLY A 105 -6.21 0.19 2.71
N TYR A 106 -5.38 -0.83 2.47
CA TYR A 106 -5.84 -2.06 1.83
C TYR A 106 -6.73 -2.89 2.76
N GLU A 107 -6.26 -3.20 3.97
CA GLU A 107 -6.93 -4.12 4.88
C GLU A 107 -8.28 -3.56 5.34
N THR A 108 -8.32 -2.31 5.81
CA THR A 108 -9.55 -1.71 6.35
C THR A 108 -10.63 -1.49 5.28
N VAL A 109 -10.26 -0.89 4.13
CA VAL A 109 -11.22 -0.57 3.06
C VAL A 109 -11.71 -1.83 2.38
N SER A 110 -10.85 -2.83 2.16
CA SER A 110 -11.27 -4.10 1.53
C SER A 110 -12.23 -4.87 2.44
N THR A 111 -11.91 -5.00 3.74
CA THR A 111 -12.79 -5.65 4.72
C THR A 111 -14.11 -4.92 4.86
N THR A 112 -14.09 -3.60 4.97
CA THR A 112 -15.32 -2.78 5.06
C THR A 112 -16.18 -2.93 3.81
N SER A 113 -15.57 -2.89 2.62
CA SER A 113 -16.30 -3.06 1.35
C SER A 113 -16.93 -4.44 1.25
N MET A 114 -16.20 -5.49 1.63
CA MET A 114 -16.71 -6.86 1.67
C MET A 114 -17.89 -6.99 2.65
N MET A 115 -17.75 -6.43 3.86
CA MET A 115 -18.81 -6.45 4.87
C MET A 115 -20.04 -5.68 4.41
N ALA A 116 -19.87 -4.53 3.75
CA ALA A 116 -20.97 -3.76 3.18
C ALA A 116 -21.75 -4.60 2.15
N VAL A 117 -21.07 -5.27 1.23
CA VAL A 117 -21.70 -6.17 0.26
C VAL A 117 -22.43 -7.32 0.95
N LYS A 118 -21.79 -7.97 1.93
CA LYS A 118 -22.40 -9.05 2.73
C LYS A 118 -23.68 -8.58 3.42
N TYR A 119 -23.63 -7.45 4.13
CA TYR A 119 -24.79 -6.96 4.88
C TYR A 119 -25.93 -6.50 3.97
N LEU A 120 -25.63 -5.90 2.82
CA LEU A 120 -26.65 -5.56 1.82
C LEU A 120 -27.29 -6.80 1.22
N HIS A 121 -26.51 -7.84 0.95
CA HIS A 121 -27.02 -9.14 0.49
C HIS A 121 -27.95 -9.78 1.54
N ASP A 122 -27.53 -9.78 2.81
CA ASP A 122 -28.29 -10.40 3.91
C ASP A 122 -29.57 -9.59 4.28
N HIS A 123 -29.65 -8.31 3.88
CA HIS A 123 -30.76 -7.40 4.22
C HIS A 123 -31.34 -6.70 2.97
N PRO A 124 -32.11 -7.42 2.12
CA PRO A 124 -32.59 -6.91 0.84
C PRO A 124 -33.50 -5.67 0.96
N ARG A 125 -34.19 -5.48 2.09
CA ARG A 125 -34.97 -4.25 2.34
C ARG A 125 -34.09 -3.01 2.39
N VAL A 126 -32.95 -3.09 3.08
CA VAL A 126 -31.98 -1.99 3.17
C VAL A 126 -31.36 -1.69 1.81
N LEU A 127 -31.05 -2.74 1.03
CA LEU A 127 -30.55 -2.59 -0.33
C LEU A 127 -31.55 -1.85 -1.23
N GLU A 128 -32.84 -2.17 -1.12
CA GLU A 128 -33.89 -1.51 -1.91
C GLU A 128 -34.05 -0.04 -1.51
N GLU A 129 -34.07 0.26 -0.21
CA GLU A 129 -34.08 1.65 0.28
C GLU A 129 -32.87 2.45 -0.22
N LEU A 130 -31.69 1.82 -0.30
CA LEU A 130 -30.47 2.46 -0.78
C LEU A 130 -30.53 2.79 -2.29
N ARG A 131 -31.24 1.99 -3.09
CA ARG A 131 -31.44 2.22 -4.54
C ARG A 131 -32.41 3.35 -4.84
N VAL A 132 -33.46 3.51 -4.03
CA VAL A 132 -34.49 4.55 -4.23
C VAL A 132 -33.98 5.96 -3.86
N ARG A 133 -32.89 6.06 -3.10
CA ARG A 133 -32.29 7.34 -2.66
C ARG A 133 -31.24 7.94 -3.63
N GLN A 134 -31.11 7.43 -4.86
CA GLN A 134 -30.28 8.03 -5.91
C GLN A 134 -31.10 8.94 -6.82
#